data_AF-A0AAD2E465-F1
#
_entry.id   AF-A0AAD2E465-F1
#
_cell.length_a   1.000
_cell.length_b   1.000
_cell.length_c   1.000
_cell.angle_alpha   90.00
_cell.angle_beta   90.00
_cell.angle_gamma   90.00
#
_symmetry.space_group_name_H-M   'P 1'
#
loop_
_entity.id
_entity.type
_entity.pdbx_description
1 polymer ?
#
loop_
_entity_poly.entity_id
_entity_poly.type
_entity_poly.pdbx_seq_one_letter_code
_entity_poly.pdbx_strand_id
1 'polypeptide(L)'
;MANKNPFTIPIFFLYCLTTLLSQTTSKSTIEPCSNSDTCSALVGYTLYTDLKVSEVASLFSVDPISLLLSNSIDISYPDVENHILPSQLFLKIPIPCSCVDGIRKSSTTSYKTRPSDTLASIATAVYGGLVSADQINEANPDAGISDPSVLNVGTKLNIPLPCTCFNNSDNNLPAIYMSYVVKPVDTLSGIAARYFTTLSDLMNVNQLGSPAIKEGDILAIPLSACASNFPKYASDYGLFVPNGSYSITASDCVQCSCGPGSRNLYCMPASLSVSCSSMQCRNSNLMLGNVTTQQSSAGCNVTSCSYGGFVNGSITTWLYSSLQPRCPGSQQFPSLIAPPTVVPDSLFAPAPSPSESGGFPTTTPKPSVVPSSGSGIGFPPANGPAGSALGSSDACSLMNNLSSFSAMLTLGLVFKFIMSIPL
;
A
#
# COMPACT_ATOMS: atom_id res chain seq x y z
N MET A 1 23.89 -18.66 65.63
CA MET A 1 24.16 -17.46 64.80
C MET A 1 24.22 -17.89 63.34
N ALA A 2 23.13 -17.71 62.59
CA ALA A 2 23.12 -17.92 61.14
C ALA A 2 22.66 -16.61 60.50
N ASN A 3 23.60 -15.97 59.81
CA ASN A 3 23.47 -14.65 59.22
C ASN A 3 22.60 -14.75 57.96
N LYS A 4 21.32 -14.37 58.04
CA LYS A 4 20.45 -14.25 56.85
C LYS A 4 20.75 -12.90 56.19
N ASN A 5 21.56 -12.91 55.13
CA ASN A 5 21.81 -11.74 54.29
C ASN A 5 20.50 -11.30 53.59
N PRO A 6 20.04 -10.05 53.75
CA PRO A 6 18.80 -9.55 53.14
C PRO A 6 18.96 -9.07 51.68
N PHE A 7 20.11 -9.31 51.04
CA PHE A 7 20.49 -8.69 49.77
C PHE A 7 20.22 -9.52 48.49
N THR A 8 19.66 -10.73 48.58
CA THR A 8 19.42 -11.60 47.41
C THR A 8 18.06 -11.41 46.74
N ILE A 9 17.08 -10.80 47.43
CA ILE A 9 15.73 -10.54 46.91
C ILE A 9 15.69 -9.38 45.88
N PRO A 10 16.42 -8.25 46.03
CA PRO A 10 16.31 -7.14 45.07
C PRO A 10 16.99 -7.42 43.72
N ILE A 11 17.98 -8.33 43.67
CA ILE A 11 18.71 -8.67 42.43
C ILE A 11 17.86 -9.56 41.52
N PHE A 12 17.06 -10.45 42.09
CA PHE A 12 16.18 -11.35 41.31
C PHE A 12 14.98 -10.60 40.72
N PHE A 13 14.44 -9.61 41.44
CA PHE A 13 13.39 -8.73 40.93
C PHE A 13 13.90 -7.82 39.79
N LEU A 14 15.14 -7.36 39.87
CA LEU A 14 15.78 -6.56 38.80
C LEU A 14 16.03 -7.39 37.53
N TYR A 15 16.43 -8.66 37.69
CA TYR A 15 16.61 -9.59 36.56
C TYR A 15 15.29 -9.99 35.90
N CYS A 16 14.22 -10.14 36.69
CA CYS A 16 12.88 -10.45 36.19
C CYS A 16 12.23 -9.26 35.46
N LEU A 17 12.57 -8.02 35.85
CA LEU A 17 12.13 -6.81 35.16
C LEU A 17 12.82 -6.64 33.80
N THR A 18 14.08 -7.08 33.65
CA THR A 18 14.79 -7.05 32.36
C THR A 18 14.32 -8.12 31.37
N THR A 19 13.67 -9.19 31.83
CA THR A 19 13.12 -10.26 30.97
C THR A 19 11.68 -10.00 30.50
N LEU A 20 11.06 -8.89 30.91
CA LEU A 20 9.73 -8.45 30.46
C LEU A 20 9.79 -7.44 29.31
N LEU A 21 10.94 -7.32 28.64
CA LEU A 21 10.95 -6.84 27.26
C LEU A 21 10.28 -7.93 26.43
N SER A 22 8.94 -7.84 26.34
CA SER A 22 8.19 -8.59 25.35
C SER A 22 8.78 -8.23 24.00
N GLN A 23 9.58 -9.12 23.42
CA GLN A 23 9.95 -9.03 22.02
C GLN A 23 8.64 -9.22 21.25
N THR A 24 7.95 -8.11 21.00
CA THR A 24 6.75 -8.13 20.18
C THR A 24 7.21 -8.35 18.76
N THR A 25 7.00 -9.56 18.25
CA THR A 25 7.22 -9.82 16.83
C THR A 25 6.23 -8.99 16.04
N SER A 26 6.74 -8.10 15.21
CA SER A 26 5.94 -7.35 14.24
C SER A 26 5.23 -8.34 13.33
N LYS A 27 3.91 -8.18 13.19
CA LYS A 27 3.14 -8.97 12.24
C LYS A 27 3.39 -8.40 10.84
N SER A 28 3.55 -9.27 9.84
CA SER A 28 3.59 -8.87 8.44
C SER A 28 2.60 -9.70 7.66
N THR A 29 1.88 -9.10 6.73
CA THR A 29 1.14 -9.86 5.72
C THR A 29 2.11 -10.53 4.76
N ILE A 30 1.90 -11.82 4.52
CA ILE A 30 2.70 -12.64 3.62
C ILE A 30 1.76 -13.21 2.56
N GLU A 31 2.04 -12.92 1.30
CA GLU A 31 1.35 -13.56 0.18
C GLU A 31 2.18 -14.76 -0.30
N PRO A 32 1.68 -16.00 -0.12
CA PRO A 32 2.31 -17.16 -0.72
C PRO A 32 2.10 -17.13 -2.25
N CYS A 33 3.10 -17.63 -2.98
CA CYS A 33 3.06 -17.65 -4.44
C CYS A 33 3.71 -18.91 -4.99
N SER A 34 3.25 -19.36 -6.16
CA SER A 34 3.77 -20.57 -6.81
C SER A 34 4.34 -20.31 -8.21
N ASN A 35 4.00 -19.18 -8.82
CA ASN A 35 4.42 -18.82 -10.17
C ASN A 35 5.54 -17.79 -10.10
N SER A 36 6.46 -17.82 -11.07
CA SER A 36 7.52 -16.82 -11.22
C SER A 36 7.03 -15.47 -11.77
N ASP A 37 5.76 -15.12 -11.54
CA ASP A 37 5.14 -13.92 -12.07
C ASP A 37 5.60 -12.68 -11.29
N THR A 38 5.71 -11.55 -11.98
CA THR A 38 6.02 -10.25 -11.37
C THR A 38 4.81 -9.31 -11.42
N CYS A 39 4.70 -8.44 -10.43
CA CYS A 39 3.64 -7.43 -10.34
C CYS A 39 4.20 -6.13 -9.77
N SER A 40 3.46 -5.03 -9.98
CA SER A 40 3.79 -3.75 -9.35
C SER A 40 3.15 -3.67 -7.98
N ALA A 41 3.96 -3.38 -6.97
CA ALA A 41 3.51 -3.12 -5.61
C ALA A 41 4.09 -1.79 -5.15
N LEU A 42 3.56 -1.26 -4.05
CA LEU A 42 4.12 -0.09 -3.40
C LEU A 42 4.71 -0.46 -2.03
N VAL A 43 5.66 0.35 -1.60
CA VAL A 43 6.13 0.37 -0.22
C VAL A 43 5.97 1.78 0.32
N GLY A 44 5.34 1.89 1.48
CA GLY A 44 5.26 3.13 2.24
C GLY A 44 6.56 3.34 3.02
N TYR A 45 7.30 4.38 2.69
CA TYR A 45 8.61 4.65 3.27
C TYR A 45 8.66 6.05 3.87
N THR A 46 9.22 6.19 5.06
CA THR A 46 9.48 7.49 5.69
C THR A 46 10.97 7.78 5.64
N LEU A 47 11.36 8.93 5.09
CA LEU A 47 12.77 9.31 4.98
C LEU A 47 13.43 9.44 6.36
N TYR A 48 14.54 8.74 6.57
CA TYR A 48 15.31 8.81 7.82
C TYR A 48 16.16 10.09 7.93
N THR A 49 16.50 10.69 6.79
CA THR A 49 17.29 11.92 6.67
C THR A 49 16.90 12.66 5.40
N ASP A 50 17.35 13.90 5.25
CA ASP A 50 17.24 14.65 4.01
C ASP A 50 18.03 13.93 2.91
N LEU A 51 17.37 13.58 1.81
CA LEU A 51 17.96 12.83 0.69
C LEU A 51 17.52 13.42 -0.64
N LYS A 52 18.39 13.35 -1.65
CA LYS A 52 17.99 13.68 -3.02
C LYS A 52 17.02 12.65 -3.56
N VAL A 53 16.14 13.05 -4.49
CA VAL A 53 15.24 12.11 -5.19
C VAL A 53 16.02 10.95 -5.82
N SER A 54 17.14 11.23 -6.47
CA SER A 54 18.02 10.20 -7.06
C SER A 54 18.64 9.25 -6.04
N GLU A 55 18.91 9.70 -4.81
CA GLU A 55 19.42 8.85 -3.73
C GLU A 55 18.33 7.93 -3.18
N VAL A 56 17.10 8.44 -3.01
CA VAL A 56 15.95 7.62 -2.62
C VAL A 56 15.62 6.60 -3.70
N ALA A 57 15.61 7.02 -4.96
CA ALA A 57 15.38 6.13 -6.10
C ALA A 57 16.42 5.01 -6.16
N SER A 58 17.70 5.35 -5.94
CA SER A 58 18.80 4.38 -5.88
C SER A 58 18.67 3.40 -4.70
N LEU A 59 18.16 3.86 -3.55
CA LEU A 59 17.97 3.03 -2.36
C LEU A 59 16.97 1.87 -2.59
N PHE A 60 16.01 2.07 -3.48
CA PHE A 60 14.97 1.10 -3.83
C PHE A 60 15.18 0.45 -5.20
N SER A 61 16.25 0.81 -5.93
CA SER A 61 16.48 0.40 -7.33
C SER A 61 15.30 0.76 -8.24
N VAL A 62 14.72 1.95 -8.07
CA VAL A 62 13.56 2.45 -8.84
C VAL A 62 13.93 3.66 -9.69
N ASP A 63 13.09 3.99 -10.65
CA ASP A 63 13.23 5.18 -11.48
C ASP A 63 12.83 6.46 -10.70
N PRO A 64 13.65 7.53 -10.69
CA PRO A 64 13.35 8.79 -9.99
C PRO A 64 12.01 9.43 -10.41
N ILE A 65 11.68 9.40 -11.71
CA ILE A 65 10.45 10.00 -12.23
C ILE A 65 9.23 9.23 -11.76
N SER A 66 9.30 7.90 -11.81
CA SER A 66 8.28 6.99 -11.29
C SER A 66 8.04 7.18 -9.78
N LEU A 67 9.10 7.39 -9.01
CA LEU A 67 9.02 7.72 -7.58
C LEU A 67 8.24 9.03 -7.35
N LEU A 68 8.55 10.08 -8.10
CA LEU A 68 7.87 11.39 -7.97
C LEU A 68 6.39 11.29 -8.36
N LEU A 69 6.09 10.65 -9.49
CA LEU A 69 4.74 10.51 -10.02
C LEU A 69 3.83 9.63 -9.14
N SER A 70 4.37 8.59 -8.51
CA SER A 70 3.63 7.77 -7.53
C SER A 70 3.14 8.59 -6.33
N ASN A 71 3.81 9.71 -6.05
CA ASN A 71 3.50 10.66 -4.99
C ASN A 71 2.83 11.95 -5.50
N SER A 72 2.41 11.99 -6.77
CA SER A 72 1.83 13.19 -7.41
C SER A 72 2.71 14.43 -7.32
N ILE A 73 4.03 14.25 -7.34
CA ILE A 73 4.99 15.35 -7.39
C ILE A 73 5.19 15.77 -8.84
N ASP A 74 5.17 17.07 -9.08
CA ASP A 74 5.32 17.67 -10.39
C ASP A 74 6.76 17.52 -10.93
N ILE A 75 6.87 16.80 -12.05
CA ILE A 75 8.12 16.51 -12.75
C ILE A 75 8.53 17.60 -13.75
N SER A 76 7.73 18.66 -13.92
CA SER A 76 8.06 19.78 -14.80
C SER A 76 9.12 20.72 -14.21
N TYR A 77 9.45 20.57 -12.93
CA TYR A 77 10.48 21.35 -12.27
C TYR A 77 11.87 21.00 -12.81
N PRO A 78 12.73 22.00 -13.08
CA PRO A 78 14.10 21.73 -13.53
C PRO A 78 14.89 21.03 -12.42
N ASP A 79 15.75 20.08 -12.81
CA ASP A 79 16.64 19.35 -11.90
C ASP A 79 15.92 18.61 -10.76
N VAL A 80 14.66 18.18 -11.00
CA VAL A 80 13.82 17.55 -9.98
C VAL A 80 14.42 16.25 -9.42
N GLU A 81 15.27 15.56 -10.18
CA GLU A 81 15.99 14.35 -9.72
C GLU A 81 17.04 14.63 -8.65
N ASN A 82 17.57 15.86 -8.58
CA ASN A 82 18.55 16.28 -7.58
C ASN A 82 17.92 17.11 -6.45
N HIS A 83 16.61 17.34 -6.51
CA HIS A 83 15.87 18.02 -5.44
C HIS A 83 16.00 17.25 -4.13
N ILE A 84 16.16 17.98 -3.02
CA ILE A 84 16.32 17.40 -1.68
C ILE A 84 14.94 17.27 -1.04
N LEU A 85 14.57 16.03 -0.70
CA LEU A 85 13.37 15.73 0.05
C LEU A 85 13.67 15.75 1.55
N PRO A 86 12.82 16.40 2.38
CA PRO A 86 13.07 16.53 3.81
C PRO A 86 12.88 15.20 4.54
N SER A 87 13.66 14.99 5.60
CA SER A 87 13.48 13.91 6.55
C SER A 87 12.04 13.85 7.09
N GLN A 88 11.59 12.65 7.48
CA GLN A 88 10.22 12.37 7.92
C GLN A 88 9.13 12.50 6.84
N LEU A 89 9.48 12.87 5.60
CA LEU A 89 8.55 12.79 4.48
C LEU A 89 8.17 11.33 4.21
N PHE A 90 6.87 11.06 4.14
CA PHE A 90 6.34 9.77 3.74
C PHE A 90 6.18 9.71 2.22
N LEU A 91 6.70 8.66 1.61
CA LEU A 91 6.68 8.41 0.17
C LEU A 91 6.10 7.02 -0.13
N LYS A 92 5.31 6.94 -1.20
CA LYS A 92 4.89 5.70 -1.84
C LYS A 92 5.93 5.34 -2.91
N ILE A 93 6.62 4.22 -2.71
CA ILE A 93 7.72 3.81 -3.58
C ILE A 93 7.26 2.63 -4.43
N PRO A 94 7.19 2.77 -5.76
CA PRO A 94 6.80 1.68 -6.64
C PRO A 94 7.93 0.68 -6.78
N ILE A 95 7.73 -0.55 -6.29
CA ILE A 95 8.71 -1.63 -6.38
C ILE A 95 8.18 -2.79 -7.23
N PRO A 96 9.06 -3.48 -7.97
CA PRO A 96 8.70 -4.75 -8.59
C PRO A 96 8.60 -5.83 -7.51
N CYS A 97 7.49 -6.55 -7.51
CA CYS A 97 7.21 -7.64 -6.59
C CYS A 97 7.29 -8.98 -7.31
N SER A 98 8.22 -9.83 -6.88
CA SER A 98 8.51 -11.12 -7.51
C SER A 98 8.18 -12.25 -6.55
N CYS A 99 7.83 -13.42 -7.10
CA CYS A 99 7.75 -14.63 -6.30
C CYS A 99 9.14 -15.24 -6.12
N VAL A 100 9.63 -15.30 -4.89
CA VAL A 100 10.95 -15.85 -4.56
C VAL A 100 10.81 -16.74 -3.32
N ASP A 101 11.24 -18.00 -3.42
CA ASP A 101 11.12 -19.01 -2.36
C ASP A 101 9.67 -19.24 -1.88
N GLY A 102 8.70 -19.12 -2.80
CA GLY A 102 7.28 -19.32 -2.50
C GLY A 102 6.60 -18.14 -1.78
N ILE A 103 7.31 -17.02 -1.61
CA ILE A 103 6.80 -15.81 -0.97
C ILE A 103 7.03 -14.59 -1.87
N ARG A 104 6.07 -13.67 -1.88
CA ARG A 104 6.20 -12.38 -2.57
C ARG A 104 7.16 -11.44 -1.82
N LYS A 105 8.24 -11.02 -2.49
CA LYS A 105 9.23 -10.05 -1.99
C LYS A 105 9.91 -9.29 -3.12
N SER A 106 10.50 -8.13 -2.83
CA SER A 106 11.35 -7.43 -3.81
C SER A 106 12.65 -8.20 -4.01
N SER A 107 13.06 -8.42 -5.25
CA SER A 107 14.30 -9.13 -5.58
C SER A 107 15.38 -8.25 -6.24
N THR A 108 15.04 -7.00 -6.56
CA THR A 108 15.92 -6.06 -7.28
C THR A 108 16.53 -4.99 -6.39
N THR A 109 15.96 -4.78 -5.19
CA THR A 109 16.43 -3.79 -4.23
C THR A 109 17.77 -4.23 -3.67
N SER A 110 18.80 -3.38 -3.82
CA SER A 110 20.13 -3.69 -3.30
C SER A 110 20.74 -2.51 -2.57
N TYR A 111 21.40 -2.79 -1.46
CA TYR A 111 22.06 -1.81 -0.62
C TYR A 111 23.57 -2.06 -0.58
N LYS A 112 24.36 -1.01 -0.73
CA LYS A 112 25.82 -1.08 -0.59
C LYS A 112 26.22 -0.59 0.80
N THR A 113 26.82 -1.47 1.59
CA THR A 113 27.20 -1.18 2.98
C THR A 113 28.20 -0.04 3.07
N ARG A 114 27.97 0.83 4.06
CA ARG A 114 28.79 1.98 4.43
C ARG A 114 29.60 1.66 5.69
N PRO A 115 30.63 2.46 6.02
CA PRO A 115 31.34 2.32 7.29
C PRO A 115 30.37 2.38 8.47
N SER A 116 30.55 1.47 9.43
CA SER A 116 29.73 1.33 10.65
C SER A 116 28.30 0.83 10.44
N ASP A 117 27.94 0.39 9.23
CA ASP A 117 26.66 -0.29 9.02
C ASP A 117 26.62 -1.66 9.72
N THR A 118 25.49 -1.93 10.35
CA THR A 118 25.09 -3.26 10.86
C THR A 118 23.78 -3.67 10.21
N LEU A 119 23.46 -4.97 10.17
CA LEU A 119 22.18 -5.43 9.62
C LEU A 119 20.98 -4.81 10.35
N ALA A 120 21.08 -4.64 11.67
CA ALA A 120 20.06 -3.98 12.48
C ALA A 120 19.89 -2.50 12.11
N SER A 121 20.98 -1.75 11.94
CA SER A 121 20.90 -0.34 11.54
C SER A 121 20.33 -0.16 10.13
N ILE A 122 20.67 -1.06 9.20
CA ILE A 122 20.13 -1.03 7.83
C ILE A 122 18.62 -1.32 7.87
N ALA A 123 18.21 -2.38 8.57
CA ALA A 123 16.80 -2.76 8.72
C ALA A 123 15.95 -1.65 9.34
N THR A 124 16.34 -1.15 10.51
CA THR A 124 15.52 -0.22 11.30
C THR A 124 15.72 1.23 10.89
N ALA A 125 16.96 1.70 10.72
CA ALA A 125 17.21 3.12 10.45
C ALA A 125 17.11 3.44 8.96
N VAL A 126 17.71 2.63 8.08
CA VAL A 126 17.71 2.92 6.63
C VAL A 126 16.39 2.53 5.99
N TYR A 127 15.88 1.33 6.23
CA TYR A 127 14.63 0.83 5.64
C TYR A 127 13.41 0.97 6.56
N GLY A 128 13.53 1.69 7.69
CA GLY A 128 12.38 2.07 8.51
C GLY A 128 11.58 0.89 9.08
N GLY A 129 12.21 -0.28 9.26
CA GLY A 129 11.55 -1.49 9.75
C GLY A 129 10.76 -2.26 8.70
N LEU A 130 10.88 -1.93 7.41
CA LEU A 130 10.25 -2.69 6.32
C LEU A 130 10.79 -4.12 6.21
N VAL A 131 11.99 -4.37 6.69
CA VAL A 131 12.65 -5.68 6.67
C VAL A 131 13.41 -5.84 7.99
N SER A 132 13.54 -7.08 8.48
CA SER A 132 14.34 -7.38 9.66
C SER A 132 15.80 -7.69 9.33
N ALA A 133 16.68 -7.58 10.32
CA ALA A 133 18.09 -7.96 10.17
C ALA A 133 18.24 -9.44 9.75
N ASP A 134 17.42 -10.33 10.31
CA ASP A 134 17.42 -11.75 9.98
C ASP A 134 17.00 -11.99 8.53
N GLN A 135 15.96 -11.29 8.05
CA GLN A 135 15.52 -11.39 6.65
C GLN A 135 16.60 -10.91 5.68
N ILE A 136 17.34 -9.84 6.03
CA ILE A 136 18.48 -9.41 5.22
C ILE A 136 19.57 -10.49 5.24
N ASN A 137 19.89 -11.06 6.39
CA ASN A 137 20.91 -12.10 6.49
C ASN A 137 20.56 -13.35 5.64
N GLU A 138 19.32 -13.85 5.77
CA GLU A 138 18.80 -15.01 5.04
C GLU A 138 18.77 -14.78 3.52
N ALA A 139 18.50 -13.56 3.08
CA ALA A 139 18.50 -13.21 1.66
C ALA A 139 19.90 -13.06 1.05
N ASN A 140 20.96 -13.17 1.84
CA ASN A 140 22.35 -12.93 1.43
C ASN A 140 23.32 -14.06 1.87
N PRO A 141 23.06 -15.33 1.49
CA PRO A 141 23.91 -16.45 1.90
C PRO A 141 25.36 -16.33 1.42
N ASP A 142 25.57 -15.73 0.24
CA ASP A 142 26.89 -15.58 -0.39
C ASP A 142 27.67 -14.35 0.08
N ALA A 143 27.08 -13.49 0.91
CA ALA A 143 27.72 -12.25 1.37
C ALA A 143 28.78 -12.47 2.45
N GLY A 144 28.99 -13.72 2.89
CA GLY A 144 30.02 -14.07 3.89
C GLY A 144 29.77 -13.45 5.27
N ILE A 145 28.50 -13.16 5.60
CA ILE A 145 28.11 -12.54 6.87
C ILE A 145 28.25 -13.58 7.98
N SER A 146 29.38 -13.52 8.69
CA SER A 146 29.65 -14.42 9.82
C SER A 146 29.15 -13.84 11.15
N ASP A 147 29.13 -12.51 11.27
CA ASP A 147 28.59 -11.76 12.40
C ASP A 147 27.68 -10.63 11.87
N PRO A 148 26.36 -10.64 12.14
CA PRO A 148 25.42 -9.57 11.79
C PRO A 148 25.80 -8.17 12.29
N SER A 149 26.66 -8.09 13.30
CA SER A 149 27.11 -6.86 13.96
C SER A 149 28.27 -6.19 13.22
N VAL A 150 28.92 -6.88 12.29
CA VAL A 150 30.09 -6.37 11.57
C VAL A 150 29.93 -6.67 10.08
N LEU A 151 29.72 -5.61 9.30
CA LEU A 151 29.63 -5.71 7.84
C LEU A 151 30.89 -5.13 7.18
N ASN A 152 31.41 -5.84 6.19
CA ASN A 152 32.46 -5.31 5.33
C ASN A 152 31.91 -4.13 4.52
N VAL A 153 32.70 -3.06 4.38
CA VAL A 153 32.31 -1.88 3.60
C VAL A 153 32.26 -2.22 2.12
N GLY A 154 31.22 -1.76 1.44
CA GLY A 154 31.04 -1.96 0.00
C GLY A 154 30.43 -3.30 -0.40
N THR A 155 30.10 -4.17 0.56
CA THR A 155 29.30 -5.37 0.33
C THR A 155 27.93 -4.98 -0.23
N LYS A 156 27.52 -5.65 -1.31
CA LYS A 156 26.19 -5.47 -1.89
C LYS A 156 25.24 -6.48 -1.27
N LEU A 157 24.24 -5.98 -0.54
CA LEU A 157 23.20 -6.77 0.09
C LEU A 157 21.91 -6.69 -0.73
N ASN A 158 21.29 -7.83 -0.99
CA ASN A 158 19.92 -7.93 -1.46
C ASN A 158 18.96 -7.61 -0.31
N ILE A 159 18.01 -6.71 -0.54
CA ILE A 159 17.06 -6.26 0.49
C ILE A 159 15.66 -6.80 0.13
N PRO A 160 15.18 -7.85 0.82
CA PRO A 160 13.90 -8.48 0.49
C PRO A 160 12.72 -7.69 1.10
N LEU A 161 12.33 -6.57 0.48
CA LEU A 161 11.19 -5.79 0.94
C LEU A 161 9.88 -6.58 0.80
N PRO A 162 8.99 -6.54 1.81
CA PRO A 162 7.70 -7.21 1.75
C PRO A 162 6.82 -6.51 0.72
N CYS A 163 6.16 -7.31 -0.11
CA CYS A 163 5.21 -6.82 -1.08
C CYS A 163 4.11 -7.85 -1.29
N THR A 164 2.94 -7.37 -1.70
CA THR A 164 1.79 -8.19 -2.06
C THR A 164 1.16 -7.61 -3.30
N CYS A 165 0.40 -8.43 -4.03
CA CYS A 165 -0.25 -8.08 -5.27
C CYS A 165 -1.68 -8.61 -5.32
N PHE A 166 -1.96 -9.80 -4.78
CA PHE A 166 -3.28 -10.43 -4.82
C PHE A 166 -3.97 -10.31 -6.20
N ASN A 167 -3.22 -10.62 -7.27
CA ASN A 167 -3.65 -10.50 -8.67
C ASN A 167 -4.09 -9.09 -9.10
N ASN A 168 -3.57 -8.04 -8.46
CA ASN A 168 -3.90 -6.62 -8.68
C ASN A 168 -5.42 -6.35 -8.59
N SER A 169 -6.10 -7.09 -7.72
CA SER A 169 -7.53 -6.97 -7.51
C SER A 169 -7.85 -7.00 -6.02
N ASP A 170 -8.82 -6.19 -5.65
CA ASP A 170 -9.49 -6.24 -4.36
C ASP A 170 -11.01 -6.21 -4.60
N ASN A 171 -11.75 -7.16 -4.03
CA ASN A 171 -13.21 -7.27 -4.24
C ASN A 171 -13.64 -7.18 -5.73
N ASN A 172 -12.88 -7.83 -6.62
CA ASN A 172 -13.04 -7.80 -8.09
C ASN A 172 -12.83 -6.42 -8.75
N LEU A 173 -12.18 -5.49 -8.06
CA LEU A 173 -11.84 -4.17 -8.56
C LEU A 173 -10.32 -4.01 -8.67
N PRO A 174 -9.81 -3.26 -9.66
CA PRO A 174 -8.38 -3.00 -9.78
C PRO A 174 -7.81 -2.37 -8.50
N ALA A 175 -6.75 -2.97 -7.99
CA ALA A 175 -6.06 -2.50 -6.79
C ALA A 175 -4.55 -2.72 -6.91
N ILE A 176 -3.79 -1.83 -6.27
CA ILE A 176 -2.36 -2.01 -6.00
C ILE A 176 -2.19 -2.02 -4.49
N TYR A 177 -1.38 -2.94 -3.98
CA TYR A 177 -1.14 -3.05 -2.55
C TYR A 177 0.12 -2.28 -2.16
N MET A 178 0.05 -1.60 -1.02
CA MET A 178 1.17 -0.91 -0.40
C MET A 178 1.52 -1.57 0.93
N SER A 179 2.77 -2.00 1.09
CA SER A 179 3.29 -2.42 2.39
C SER A 179 3.54 -1.19 3.26
N TYR A 180 2.89 -1.11 4.42
CA TYR A 180 2.93 0.03 5.33
C TYR A 180 3.35 -0.38 6.73
N VAL A 181 4.41 0.24 7.26
CA VAL A 181 4.86 0.06 8.64
C VAL A 181 4.03 0.94 9.58
N VAL A 182 3.33 0.32 10.52
CA VAL A 182 2.48 0.99 11.52
C VAL A 182 3.32 1.85 12.46
N LYS A 183 2.92 3.12 12.60
CA LYS A 183 3.56 4.10 13.49
C LYS A 183 2.90 4.10 14.89
N PRO A 184 3.57 4.61 15.94
CA PRO A 184 3.03 4.62 17.31
C PRO A 184 1.65 5.27 17.47
N VAL A 185 1.34 6.26 16.62
CA VAL A 185 0.09 7.04 16.68
C VAL A 185 -1.01 6.50 15.77
N ASP A 186 -0.73 5.45 14.99
CA ASP A 186 -1.68 4.94 14.02
C ASP A 186 -2.78 4.11 14.68
N THR A 187 -3.98 4.21 14.13
CA THR A 187 -5.09 3.28 14.38
C THR A 187 -5.50 2.65 13.07
N LEU A 188 -6.03 1.42 13.10
CA LEU A 188 -6.42 0.73 11.88
C LEU A 188 -7.52 1.51 11.11
N SER A 189 -8.44 2.14 11.83
CA SER A 189 -9.46 3.02 11.24
C SER A 189 -8.87 4.30 10.65
N GLY A 190 -7.87 4.91 11.31
CA GLY A 190 -7.16 6.07 10.79
C GLY A 190 -6.39 5.77 9.50
N ILE A 191 -5.72 4.62 9.44
CA ILE A 191 -5.05 4.11 8.23
C ILE A 191 -6.09 3.89 7.12
N ALA A 192 -7.19 3.20 7.42
CA ALA A 192 -8.25 2.94 6.44
C ALA A 192 -8.81 4.24 5.84
N ALA A 193 -9.13 5.22 6.70
CA ALA A 193 -9.60 6.54 6.27
C ALA A 193 -8.56 7.28 5.41
N ARG A 194 -7.29 7.25 5.79
CA ARG A 194 -6.19 7.92 5.06
C ARG A 194 -6.02 7.38 3.64
N TYR A 195 -6.24 6.09 3.43
CA TYR A 195 -6.04 5.43 2.12
C TYR A 195 -7.35 5.09 1.39
N PHE A 196 -8.48 5.64 1.85
CA PHE A 196 -9.80 5.43 1.24
C PHE A 196 -10.19 3.95 1.10
N THR A 197 -9.78 3.11 2.05
CA THR A 197 -10.26 1.72 2.21
C THR A 197 -11.19 1.63 3.44
N THR A 198 -11.76 0.46 3.69
CA THR A 198 -12.62 0.23 4.85
C THR A 198 -11.88 -0.56 5.94
N LEU A 199 -12.31 -0.40 7.19
CA LEU A 199 -11.75 -1.17 8.31
C LEU A 199 -11.87 -2.68 8.05
N SER A 200 -13.03 -3.13 7.59
CA SER A 200 -13.30 -4.54 7.31
C SER A 200 -12.42 -5.09 6.19
N ASP A 201 -12.27 -4.33 5.11
CA ASP A 201 -11.42 -4.71 3.97
C ASP A 201 -9.95 -4.81 4.40
N LEU A 202 -9.47 -3.82 5.14
CA LEU A 202 -8.11 -3.83 5.67
C LEU A 202 -7.87 -5.00 6.64
N MET A 203 -8.84 -5.31 7.52
CA MET A 203 -8.77 -6.49 8.38
C MET A 203 -8.73 -7.80 7.58
N ASN A 204 -9.55 -7.92 6.52
CA ASN A 204 -9.63 -9.12 5.69
C ASN A 204 -8.32 -9.36 4.94
N VAL A 205 -7.81 -8.34 4.22
CA VAL A 205 -6.54 -8.41 3.47
C VAL A 205 -5.38 -8.82 4.36
N ASN A 206 -5.35 -8.29 5.59
CA ASN A 206 -4.28 -8.52 6.54
C ASN A 206 -4.54 -9.70 7.49
N GLN A 207 -5.64 -10.46 7.30
CA GLN A 207 -6.04 -11.60 8.12
C GLN A 207 -6.08 -11.27 9.63
N LEU A 208 -6.56 -10.07 9.97
CA LEU A 208 -6.63 -9.59 11.34
C LEU A 208 -7.92 -10.06 12.01
N GLY A 209 -7.80 -10.80 13.12
CA GLY A 209 -8.95 -11.19 13.95
C GLY A 209 -9.56 -10.05 14.79
N SER A 210 -8.88 -8.91 14.86
CA SER A 210 -9.35 -7.71 15.58
C SER A 210 -8.66 -6.47 15.01
N PRO A 211 -9.18 -5.24 15.22
CA PRO A 211 -8.55 -4.02 14.71
C PRO A 211 -7.28 -3.60 15.48
N ALA A 212 -6.81 -4.42 16.41
CA ALA A 212 -5.60 -4.15 17.19
C ALA A 212 -4.34 -4.33 16.33
N ILE A 213 -3.59 -3.24 16.17
CA ILE A 213 -2.30 -3.18 15.51
C ILE A 213 -1.25 -2.64 16.48
N LYS A 214 0.02 -2.98 16.25
CA LYS A 214 1.16 -2.53 17.04
C LYS A 214 2.13 -1.76 16.17
N GLU A 215 2.90 -0.87 16.79
CA GLU A 215 4.05 -0.25 16.13
C GLU A 215 4.95 -1.31 15.51
N GLY A 216 5.39 -1.06 14.28
CA GLY A 216 6.24 -1.96 13.52
C GLY A 216 5.51 -3.08 12.78
N ASP A 217 4.21 -3.30 13.02
CA ASP A 217 3.41 -4.19 12.16
C ASP A 217 3.45 -3.69 10.70
N ILE A 218 3.58 -4.60 9.74
CA ILE A 218 3.60 -4.31 8.31
C ILE A 218 2.27 -4.77 7.70
N LEU A 219 1.45 -3.79 7.31
CA LEU A 219 0.15 -4.02 6.71
C LEU A 219 0.22 -3.93 5.18
N ALA A 220 -0.47 -4.83 4.49
CA ALA A 220 -0.82 -4.68 3.09
C ALA A 220 -2.07 -3.77 2.98
N ILE A 221 -1.88 -2.55 2.48
CA ILE A 221 -2.97 -1.59 2.27
C ILE A 221 -3.47 -1.70 0.83
N PRO A 222 -4.73 -2.12 0.59
CA PRO A 222 -5.30 -2.11 -0.76
C PRO A 222 -5.58 -0.66 -1.19
N LEU A 223 -4.93 -0.22 -2.26
CA LEU A 223 -5.21 1.07 -2.90
C LEU A 223 -6.02 0.83 -4.16
N SER A 224 -7.20 1.43 -4.26
CA SER A 224 -7.97 1.42 -5.50
C SER A 224 -7.11 1.98 -6.64
N ALA A 225 -7.14 1.34 -7.81
CA ALA A 225 -6.32 1.70 -8.95
C ALA A 225 -7.15 1.80 -10.24
N CYS A 226 -6.55 2.39 -11.27
CA CYS A 226 -7.05 2.36 -12.63
C CYS A 226 -6.22 1.37 -13.43
N ALA A 227 -6.87 0.37 -14.01
CA ALA A 227 -6.23 -0.60 -14.88
C ALA A 227 -6.17 -0.08 -16.32
N SER A 228 -5.04 -0.27 -16.98
CA SER A 228 -4.93 -0.10 -18.42
C SER A 228 -5.71 -1.20 -19.15
N ASN A 229 -6.18 -0.87 -20.35
CA ASN A 229 -6.75 -1.84 -21.30
C ASN A 229 -5.86 -1.97 -22.54
N PHE A 230 -4.54 -2.06 -22.32
CA PHE A 230 -3.56 -2.19 -23.38
C PHE A 230 -3.54 -3.64 -23.91
N PRO A 231 -3.16 -3.87 -25.17
CA PRO A 231 -3.05 -5.21 -25.70
C PRO A 231 -1.92 -5.99 -25.02
N LYS A 232 -2.08 -7.32 -24.89
CA LYS A 232 -1.09 -8.21 -24.23
C LYS A 232 0.32 -8.19 -24.82
N TYR A 233 0.45 -7.76 -26.08
CA TYR A 233 1.74 -7.65 -26.75
C TYR A 233 2.44 -6.29 -26.52
N ALA A 234 1.77 -5.35 -25.85
CA ALA A 234 2.40 -4.10 -25.44
C ALA A 234 3.34 -4.36 -24.26
N SER A 235 4.48 -3.70 -24.27
CA SER A 235 5.50 -3.81 -23.21
C SER A 235 5.02 -3.27 -21.86
N ASP A 236 4.04 -2.37 -21.88
CA ASP A 236 3.38 -1.79 -20.71
C ASP A 236 1.99 -2.40 -20.45
N TYR A 237 1.73 -3.60 -20.99
CA TYR A 237 0.54 -4.38 -20.64
C TYR A 237 0.44 -4.58 -19.13
N GLY A 238 -0.76 -4.40 -18.59
CA GLY A 238 -0.99 -4.54 -17.16
C GLY A 238 -0.42 -3.37 -16.36
N LEU A 239 -0.34 -2.17 -16.96
CA LEU A 239 -0.13 -0.94 -16.21
C LEU A 239 -1.33 -0.67 -15.30
N PHE A 240 -1.07 -0.48 -14.01
CA PHE A 240 -2.03 -0.04 -13.01
C PHE A 240 -1.52 1.25 -12.38
N VAL A 241 -2.41 2.22 -12.15
CA VAL A 241 -2.07 3.47 -11.48
C VAL A 241 -2.93 3.65 -10.24
N PRO A 242 -2.35 3.75 -9.02
CA PRO A 242 -3.11 3.97 -7.80
C PRO A 242 -3.93 5.27 -7.87
N ASN A 243 -5.09 5.29 -7.24
CA ASN A 243 -5.95 6.45 -7.17
C ASN A 243 -5.20 7.65 -6.56
N GLY A 244 -5.31 8.81 -7.20
CA GLY A 244 -4.64 10.03 -6.78
C GLY A 244 -3.14 10.06 -7.09
N SER A 245 -2.67 9.23 -8.01
CA SER A 245 -1.26 9.18 -8.43
C SER A 245 -1.11 9.11 -9.95
N TYR A 246 0.15 9.15 -10.39
CA TYR A 246 0.57 9.06 -11.77
C TYR A 246 1.58 7.92 -11.97
N SER A 247 1.75 7.51 -13.22
CA SER A 247 2.80 6.60 -13.67
C SER A 247 3.31 7.06 -15.03
N ILE A 248 4.58 6.76 -15.32
CA ILE A 248 5.24 7.05 -16.58
C ILE A 248 5.42 5.75 -17.38
N THR A 249 5.21 5.82 -18.69
CA THR A 249 5.39 4.69 -19.61
C THR A 249 5.90 5.19 -20.97
N ALA A 250 6.17 4.26 -21.89
CA ALA A 250 6.65 4.51 -23.24
C ALA A 250 7.95 5.32 -23.29
N SER A 251 8.96 4.91 -22.52
CA SER A 251 10.27 5.60 -22.46
C SER A 251 10.13 7.08 -22.08
N ASP A 252 9.42 7.34 -20.99
CA ASP A 252 9.21 8.68 -20.43
C ASP A 252 8.42 9.65 -21.30
N CYS A 253 7.70 9.12 -22.29
CA CYS A 253 6.89 9.91 -23.22
C CYS A 253 5.44 10.07 -22.78
N VAL A 254 4.87 9.09 -22.07
CA VAL A 254 3.44 9.06 -21.74
C VAL A 254 3.24 9.00 -20.24
N GLN A 255 2.56 10.01 -19.71
CA GLN A 255 2.17 10.08 -18.31
C GLN A 255 0.70 9.67 -18.17
N CYS A 256 0.46 8.63 -17.38
CA CYS A 256 -0.88 8.12 -17.08
C CYS A 256 -1.27 8.43 -15.63
N SER A 257 -2.57 8.65 -15.40
CA SER A 257 -3.12 9.12 -14.13
C SER A 257 -4.40 8.38 -13.79
N CYS A 258 -4.64 8.23 -12.48
CA CYS A 258 -5.90 7.71 -11.95
C CYS A 258 -6.55 8.78 -11.07
N GLY A 259 -7.58 9.43 -11.61
CA GLY A 259 -8.28 10.54 -10.95
C GLY A 259 -9.26 10.08 -9.87
N PRO A 260 -9.54 10.91 -8.85
CA PRO A 260 -10.48 10.58 -7.79
C PRO A 260 -11.89 10.36 -8.38
N GLY A 261 -12.54 9.27 -7.98
CA GLY A 261 -13.92 8.95 -8.41
C GLY A 261 -14.05 8.38 -9.83
N SER A 262 -12.96 8.31 -10.61
CA SER A 262 -12.92 7.59 -11.88
C SER A 262 -12.08 6.32 -11.75
N ARG A 263 -12.52 5.22 -12.37
CA ARG A 263 -11.74 3.98 -12.49
C ARG A 263 -11.08 3.86 -13.86
N ASN A 264 -11.16 4.91 -14.67
CA ASN A 264 -10.56 4.94 -15.99
C ASN A 264 -9.16 5.53 -15.92
N LEU A 265 -8.23 4.86 -16.60
CA LEU A 265 -6.88 5.35 -16.77
C LEU A 265 -6.85 6.48 -17.80
N TYR A 266 -6.22 7.60 -17.45
CA TYR A 266 -6.09 8.74 -18.36
C TYR A 266 -4.62 9.04 -18.65
N CYS A 267 -4.24 9.03 -19.92
CA CYS A 267 -2.87 9.24 -20.35
C CYS A 267 -2.73 10.47 -21.24
N MET A 268 -1.63 11.19 -21.05
CA MET A 268 -1.26 12.42 -21.76
C MET A 268 0.25 12.41 -22.07
N PRO A 269 0.72 13.24 -23.01
CA PRO A 269 2.15 13.45 -23.23
C PRO A 269 2.84 13.92 -21.95
N ALA A 270 3.99 13.35 -21.63
CA ALA A 270 4.78 13.72 -20.46
C ALA A 270 5.59 15.01 -20.70
N SER A 271 5.75 15.82 -19.65
CA SER A 271 6.43 17.12 -19.70
C SER A 271 7.95 17.05 -19.90
N LEU A 272 8.56 15.88 -19.72
CA LEU A 272 10.03 15.68 -19.73
C LEU A 272 10.61 15.43 -21.13
N SER A 273 9.77 15.15 -22.14
CA SER A 273 10.23 14.44 -23.33
C SER A 273 10.57 15.34 -24.52
N VAL A 274 11.82 15.22 -25.00
CA VAL A 274 12.35 15.95 -26.19
C VAL A 274 12.44 15.09 -27.45
N SER A 275 12.12 13.78 -27.39
CA SER A 275 12.26 12.87 -28.55
C SER A 275 11.29 11.68 -28.51
N CYS A 276 9.98 11.94 -28.53
CA CYS A 276 8.95 10.90 -28.59
C CYS A 276 8.44 10.63 -30.01
N SER A 277 8.00 9.39 -30.25
CA SER A 277 7.21 9.07 -31.44
C SER A 277 5.90 9.87 -31.47
N SER A 278 5.31 10.05 -32.65
CA SER A 278 4.05 10.78 -32.79
C SER A 278 2.95 10.22 -31.89
N MET A 279 2.26 11.10 -31.17
CA MET A 279 1.11 10.79 -30.32
C MET A 279 -0.22 11.25 -30.94
N GLN A 280 -0.22 11.50 -32.25
CA GLN A 280 -1.42 11.90 -32.98
C GLN A 280 -2.26 10.67 -33.34
N CYS A 281 -3.56 10.71 -33.04
CA CYS A 281 -4.47 9.66 -33.46
C CYS A 281 -4.59 9.60 -34.99
N ARG A 282 -4.53 8.38 -35.55
CA ARG A 282 -4.67 8.15 -36.99
C ARG A 282 -5.99 8.74 -37.50
N ASN A 283 -5.93 9.38 -38.68
CA ASN A 283 -7.07 10.00 -39.35
C ASN A 283 -7.76 11.12 -38.54
N SER A 284 -7.03 11.77 -37.62
CA SER A 284 -7.56 12.86 -36.79
C SER A 284 -6.48 13.89 -36.48
N ASN A 285 -6.88 15.10 -36.13
CA ASN A 285 -5.99 16.16 -35.60
C ASN A 285 -5.88 16.10 -34.06
N LEU A 286 -6.50 15.11 -33.43
CA LEU A 286 -6.43 14.93 -31.98
C LEU A 286 -5.10 14.30 -31.57
N MET A 287 -4.43 14.97 -30.64
CA MET A 287 -3.28 14.44 -29.90
C MET A 287 -3.75 13.60 -28.71
N LEU A 288 -2.91 12.70 -28.25
CA LEU A 288 -3.14 11.90 -27.04
C LEU A 288 -3.62 12.78 -25.87
N GLY A 289 -4.72 12.38 -25.23
CA GLY A 289 -5.34 13.09 -24.12
C GLY A 289 -6.39 14.13 -24.56
N ASN A 290 -6.44 14.51 -25.84
CA ASN A 290 -7.49 15.43 -26.31
C ASN A 290 -8.84 14.73 -26.39
N VAL A 291 -9.87 15.46 -25.94
CA VAL A 291 -11.27 15.05 -26.01
C VAL A 291 -12.07 16.19 -26.64
N THR A 292 -12.84 15.87 -27.68
CA THR A 292 -13.80 16.79 -28.30
C THR A 292 -15.20 16.30 -28.03
N THR A 293 -16.10 17.20 -27.63
CA THR A 293 -17.49 16.90 -27.36
C THR A 293 -18.38 17.75 -28.25
N GLN A 294 -19.24 17.12 -29.04
CA GLN A 294 -20.24 17.79 -29.86
C GLN A 294 -21.64 17.46 -29.33
N GLN A 295 -22.36 18.48 -28.89
CA GLN A 295 -23.73 18.32 -28.40
C GLN A 295 -24.71 18.09 -29.56
N SER A 296 -25.64 17.17 -29.36
CA SER A 296 -26.70 16.78 -30.30
C SER A 296 -28.03 16.60 -29.57
N SER A 297 -29.13 16.43 -30.31
CA SER A 297 -30.45 16.17 -29.72
C SER A 297 -30.55 14.83 -28.97
N ALA A 298 -29.67 13.87 -29.28
CA ALA A 298 -29.64 12.54 -28.67
C ALA A 298 -28.62 12.40 -27.52
N GLY A 299 -27.93 13.49 -27.16
CA GLY A 299 -26.81 13.48 -26.20
C GLY A 299 -25.57 14.12 -26.80
N CYS A 300 -24.39 13.62 -26.45
CA CYS A 300 -23.11 14.21 -26.83
C CYS A 300 -22.24 13.19 -27.55
N ASN A 301 -21.80 13.53 -28.77
CA ASN A 301 -20.82 12.74 -29.49
C ASN A 301 -19.44 13.13 -28.96
N VAL A 302 -18.81 12.20 -28.26
CA VAL A 302 -17.50 12.38 -27.63
C VAL A 302 -16.49 11.63 -28.47
N THR A 303 -15.49 12.34 -28.95
CA THR A 303 -14.32 11.75 -29.62
C THR A 303 -13.08 12.02 -28.77
N SER A 304 -12.37 10.96 -28.38
CA SER A 304 -11.14 11.06 -27.58
C SER A 304 -10.00 10.35 -28.26
N CYS A 305 -8.79 10.91 -28.15
CA CYS A 305 -7.56 10.23 -28.52
C CYS A 305 -6.92 9.64 -27.27
N SER A 306 -6.97 8.31 -27.17
CA SER A 306 -6.51 7.57 -25.99
C SER A 306 -5.23 6.80 -26.30
N TYR A 307 -4.47 6.53 -25.25
CA TYR A 307 -3.24 5.75 -25.36
C TYR A 307 -3.55 4.26 -25.55
N GLY A 308 -2.81 3.62 -26.44
CA GLY A 308 -3.01 2.24 -26.88
C GLY A 308 -1.91 1.26 -26.50
N GLY A 309 -0.92 1.70 -25.73
CA GLY A 309 0.24 0.89 -25.31
C GLY A 309 1.51 1.15 -26.12
N PHE A 310 2.63 0.65 -25.61
CA PHE A 310 3.97 0.81 -26.17
C PHE A 310 4.40 -0.47 -26.87
N VAL A 311 4.50 -0.42 -28.19
CA VAL A 311 4.67 -1.60 -29.05
C VAL A 311 5.87 -1.38 -29.96
N ASN A 312 6.86 -2.26 -29.88
CA ASN A 312 8.09 -2.22 -30.69
C ASN A 312 8.78 -0.84 -30.70
N GLY A 313 8.84 -0.17 -29.54
CA GLY A 313 9.48 1.15 -29.42
C GLY A 313 8.65 2.32 -29.94
N SER A 314 7.37 2.11 -30.28
CA SER A 314 6.46 3.16 -30.77
C SER A 314 5.20 3.27 -29.92
N ILE A 315 4.74 4.50 -29.72
CA ILE A 315 3.48 4.81 -29.03
C ILE A 315 2.32 4.50 -29.97
N THR A 316 1.40 3.66 -29.52
CA THR A 316 0.13 3.43 -30.21
C THR A 316 -0.95 4.30 -29.60
N THR A 317 -1.82 4.86 -30.44
CA THR A 317 -2.97 5.69 -30.02
C THR A 317 -4.25 5.22 -30.70
N TRP A 318 -5.37 5.29 -30.01
CA TRP A 318 -6.69 4.90 -30.51
C TRP A 318 -7.65 6.09 -30.46
N LEU A 319 -8.36 6.28 -31.57
CA LEU A 319 -9.45 7.23 -31.66
C LEU A 319 -10.74 6.52 -31.23
N TYR A 320 -11.31 6.93 -30.11
CA TYR A 320 -12.61 6.44 -29.66
C TYR A 320 -13.67 7.49 -29.94
N SER A 321 -14.78 7.09 -30.56
CA SER A 321 -15.96 7.94 -30.73
C SER A 321 -17.17 7.23 -30.12
N SER A 322 -17.91 7.93 -29.26
CA SER A 322 -19.08 7.38 -28.59
C SER A 322 -20.16 8.44 -28.41
N LEU A 323 -21.42 8.05 -28.61
CA LEU A 323 -22.57 8.89 -28.28
C LEU A 323 -22.98 8.62 -26.84
N GLN A 324 -22.82 9.62 -25.97
CA GLN A 324 -23.16 9.54 -24.56
C GLN A 324 -24.47 10.32 -24.27
N PRO A 325 -25.44 9.77 -23.54
CA PRO A 325 -26.69 10.48 -23.21
C PRO A 325 -26.47 11.78 -22.42
N ARG A 326 -25.38 11.85 -21.67
CA ARG A 326 -24.92 13.06 -20.96
C ARG A 326 -23.51 13.39 -21.44
N CYS A 327 -23.25 14.67 -21.68
CA CYS A 327 -21.89 15.14 -21.96
C CYS A 327 -20.98 14.79 -20.77
N PRO A 328 -19.77 14.29 -21.03
CA PRO A 328 -18.80 14.04 -19.97
C PRO A 328 -18.47 15.36 -19.27
N GLY A 329 -18.36 15.32 -17.94
CA GLY A 329 -17.87 16.45 -17.16
C GLY A 329 -16.39 16.71 -17.43
N SER A 330 -15.87 17.81 -16.88
CA SER A 330 -14.42 18.08 -16.91
C SER A 330 -13.67 16.91 -16.28
N GLN A 331 -12.69 16.38 -17.01
CA GLN A 331 -11.84 15.32 -16.51
C GLN A 331 -11.10 15.76 -15.25
N GLN A 332 -11.22 14.97 -14.19
CA GLN A 332 -10.55 15.25 -12.92
C GLN A 332 -9.21 14.53 -12.89
N PHE A 333 -8.14 15.31 -12.78
CA PHE A 333 -6.80 14.81 -12.59
C PHE A 333 -6.41 14.94 -11.11
N PRO A 334 -5.57 14.03 -10.58
CA PRO A 334 -4.94 14.27 -9.30
C PRO A 334 -4.21 15.62 -9.32
N SER A 335 -4.25 16.37 -8.23
CA SER A 335 -3.50 17.64 -8.18
C SER A 335 -2.02 17.33 -8.04
N LEU A 336 -1.20 17.85 -8.96
CA LEU A 336 0.25 17.79 -8.83
C LEU A 336 0.72 18.74 -7.72
N ILE A 337 1.70 18.29 -6.96
CA ILE A 337 2.28 19.00 -5.83
C ILE A 337 3.70 19.41 -6.22
N ALA A 338 4.10 20.63 -5.88
CA ALA A 338 5.49 21.04 -6.05
C ALA A 338 6.42 20.13 -5.21
N PRO A 339 7.67 19.88 -5.64
CA PRO A 339 8.64 19.12 -4.86
C PRO A 339 8.72 19.66 -3.42
N PRO A 340 8.44 18.83 -2.40
CA PRO A 340 8.31 19.32 -1.03
C PRO A 340 9.69 19.74 -0.50
N THR A 341 9.73 20.90 0.15
CA THR A 341 10.89 21.40 0.91
C THR A 341 10.68 21.31 2.42
N VAL A 342 9.42 21.12 2.84
CA VAL A 342 9.00 20.92 4.22
C VAL A 342 8.04 19.74 4.29
N VAL A 343 8.00 19.09 5.44
CA VAL A 343 7.05 18.00 5.68
C VAL A 343 5.64 18.57 5.78
N PRO A 344 4.66 18.07 4.99
CA PRO A 344 3.28 18.55 5.10
C PRO A 344 2.67 18.29 6.48
N ASP A 345 1.97 19.29 7.04
CA ASP A 345 1.31 19.21 8.36
C ASP A 345 0.27 18.07 8.48
N SER A 346 -0.16 17.48 7.35
CA SER A 346 -1.18 16.42 7.29
C SER A 346 -0.76 15.07 7.88
N LEU A 347 0.52 14.89 8.23
CA LEU A 347 0.96 13.70 8.97
C LEU A 347 0.35 13.61 10.38
N PHE A 348 -0.11 14.75 10.93
CA PHE A 348 -0.71 14.85 12.26
C PHE A 348 -2.21 15.17 12.25
N ALA A 349 -2.87 15.17 11.08
CA ALA A 349 -4.31 15.38 11.03
C ALA A 349 -5.01 14.25 11.80
N PRO A 350 -5.75 14.54 12.88
CA PRO A 350 -6.52 13.54 13.60
C PRO A 350 -7.47 12.86 12.62
N ALA A 351 -7.58 11.53 12.71
CA ALA A 351 -8.62 10.82 11.98
C ALA A 351 -9.98 11.49 12.29
N PRO A 352 -10.81 11.77 11.27
CA PRO A 352 -12.15 12.29 11.53
C PRO A 352 -12.88 11.31 12.45
N SER A 353 -13.46 11.85 13.52
CA SER A 353 -14.22 11.09 14.52
C SER A 353 -15.26 10.20 13.84
N PRO A 354 -15.47 8.95 14.29
CA PRO A 354 -16.49 8.08 13.73
C PRO A 354 -17.86 8.74 13.87
N SER A 355 -18.55 8.98 12.76
CA SER A 355 -19.98 9.27 12.80
C SER A 355 -20.71 7.97 13.11
N GLU A 356 -21.19 7.82 14.34
CA GLU A 356 -22.10 6.74 14.74
C GLU A 356 -23.40 6.84 13.92
N SER A 357 -23.57 5.95 12.95
CA SER A 357 -24.89 5.67 12.39
C SER A 357 -25.66 4.77 13.35
N GLY A 358 -26.52 5.36 14.18
CA GLY A 358 -27.29 4.56 15.14
C GLY A 358 -28.24 5.35 16.05
N GLY A 359 -29.06 6.24 15.49
CA GLY A 359 -30.13 6.93 16.23
C GLY A 359 -31.51 6.61 15.68
N PHE A 360 -32.25 5.73 16.37
CA PHE A 360 -33.69 5.51 16.15
C PHE A 360 -34.46 6.85 16.20
N PRO A 361 -35.39 7.14 15.26
CA PRO A 361 -36.24 8.31 15.37
C PRO A 361 -37.35 8.03 16.39
N THR A 362 -37.27 8.68 17.54
CA THR A 362 -38.38 8.81 18.48
C THR A 362 -39.47 9.68 17.86
N THR A 363 -40.68 9.14 17.94
CA THR A 363 -41.93 9.74 17.50
C THR A 363 -42.31 10.94 18.38
N THR A 364 -42.75 12.04 17.78
CA THR A 364 -44.05 12.70 18.06
C THR A 364 -44.26 13.93 17.16
N PRO A 365 -45.52 14.26 16.80
CA PRO A 365 -45.84 14.99 15.58
C PRO A 365 -46.35 16.43 15.80
N LYS A 366 -46.18 17.30 14.81
CA LYS A 366 -47.01 18.51 14.61
C LYS A 366 -47.25 18.77 13.11
N PRO A 367 -48.37 19.43 12.75
CA PRO A 367 -49.20 19.02 11.64
C PRO A 367 -49.03 19.92 10.41
N SER A 368 -48.95 19.30 9.24
CA SER A 368 -49.07 20.00 7.96
C SER A 368 -50.48 19.82 7.41
N VAL A 369 -51.21 20.94 7.35
CA VAL A 369 -52.48 21.08 6.65
C VAL A 369 -52.18 21.28 5.16
N VAL A 370 -52.58 20.35 4.29
CA VAL A 370 -52.84 20.61 2.86
C VAL A 370 -53.99 19.69 2.41
N PRO A 371 -54.95 20.16 1.57
CA PRO A 371 -56.25 19.52 1.40
C PRO A 371 -56.28 18.40 0.34
N SER A 372 -57.31 17.57 0.49
CA SER A 372 -57.72 16.44 -0.31
C SER A 372 -58.26 16.78 -1.70
N SER A 373 -57.96 15.92 -2.68
CA SER A 373 -58.92 15.48 -3.70
C SER A 373 -58.43 14.22 -4.42
N GLY A 374 -59.28 13.18 -4.50
CA GLY A 374 -59.19 12.16 -5.56
C GLY A 374 -59.10 10.70 -5.12
N SER A 375 -60.26 10.06 -5.00
CA SER A 375 -60.53 8.66 -4.65
C SER A 375 -59.98 7.61 -5.62
N GLY A 376 -59.64 6.41 -5.12
CA GLY A 376 -59.38 5.23 -5.97
C GLY A 376 -58.92 3.96 -5.25
N ILE A 377 -59.86 3.25 -4.61
CA ILE A 377 -60.05 1.77 -4.44
C ILE A 377 -58.79 0.88 -4.30
N GLY A 378 -58.70 0.14 -3.18
CA GLY A 378 -57.62 -0.81 -2.88
C GLY A 378 -57.98 -2.30 -2.98
N PHE A 379 -56.95 -3.16 -2.79
CA PHE A 379 -56.97 -4.53 -2.21
C PHE A 379 -55.51 -4.95 -1.85
N PRO A 380 -55.24 -5.83 -0.84
CA PRO A 380 -53.91 -6.08 -0.25
C PRO A 380 -53.35 -7.50 -0.61
N PRO A 381 -52.31 -8.07 0.07
CA PRO A 381 -51.01 -8.41 -0.51
C PRO A 381 -50.75 -9.92 -0.71
N ALA A 382 -49.70 -10.29 -1.46
CA ALA A 382 -49.26 -11.68 -1.61
C ALA A 382 -47.74 -11.85 -1.43
N ASN A 383 -47.39 -12.52 -0.32
CA ASN A 383 -46.35 -13.54 -0.12
C ASN A 383 -45.01 -13.46 -0.89
N GLY A 384 -43.93 -13.19 -0.15
CA GLY A 384 -42.59 -13.68 -0.44
C GLY A 384 -42.22 -14.85 0.49
N PRO A 385 -41.55 -15.91 0.02
CA PRO A 385 -41.05 -16.96 0.90
C PRO A 385 -39.62 -16.67 1.38
N ALA A 386 -39.41 -16.92 2.67
CA ALA A 386 -38.12 -17.09 3.32
C ALA A 386 -37.72 -18.59 3.32
N GLY A 387 -36.42 -18.84 3.41
CA GLY A 387 -35.80 -20.15 3.69
C GLY A 387 -34.56 -20.38 2.82
N SER A 388 -33.43 -20.91 3.26
CA SER A 388 -33.00 -21.45 4.55
C SER A 388 -31.46 -21.54 4.54
N ALA A 389 -30.89 -21.68 5.74
CA ALA A 389 -29.48 -21.88 6.03
C ALA A 389 -28.94 -23.29 5.65
N LEU A 390 -27.60 -23.39 5.63
CA LEU A 390 -26.69 -24.50 6.00
C LEU A 390 -25.71 -24.93 4.90
N GLY A 391 -24.43 -25.05 5.29
CA GLY A 391 -23.38 -25.67 4.49
C GLY A 391 -21.96 -25.32 4.93
N SER A 392 -21.63 -25.53 6.21
CA SER A 392 -20.25 -25.55 6.72
C SER A 392 -19.46 -26.71 6.09
N SER A 393 -18.19 -26.48 5.76
CA SER A 393 -17.20 -27.56 5.60
C SER A 393 -15.84 -27.07 6.08
N ASP A 394 -15.47 -27.61 7.24
CA ASP A 394 -14.17 -27.54 7.87
C ASP A 394 -13.08 -28.18 7.01
N ALA A 395 -11.94 -27.53 6.93
CA ALA A 395 -10.66 -28.19 6.66
C ALA A 395 -9.61 -27.60 7.59
N CYS A 396 -9.35 -28.30 8.69
CA CYS A 396 -8.20 -28.11 9.56
C CYS A 396 -6.90 -28.28 8.76
N SER A 397 -5.95 -27.35 8.94
CA SER A 397 -4.53 -27.67 8.75
C SER A 397 -3.74 -27.18 9.96
N LEU A 398 -3.12 -28.16 10.64
CA LEU A 398 -2.15 -27.98 11.71
C LEU A 398 -0.91 -27.30 11.15
N MET A 399 -0.39 -26.29 11.84
CA MET A 399 1.05 -26.10 11.92
C MET A 399 1.48 -25.67 13.33
N ASN A 400 2.49 -26.38 13.80
CA ASN A 400 2.93 -26.48 15.18
C ASN A 400 3.61 -25.19 15.66
N ASN A 401 3.20 -24.74 16.85
CA ASN A 401 3.80 -23.61 17.54
C ASN A 401 4.96 -24.12 18.41
N LEU A 402 6.17 -24.16 17.86
CA LEU A 402 7.37 -24.61 18.58
C LEU A 402 7.90 -23.58 19.60
N SER A 403 7.28 -22.41 19.72
CA SER A 403 7.73 -21.33 20.62
C SER A 403 7.22 -21.44 22.06
N SER A 404 6.20 -22.27 22.33
CA SER A 404 5.60 -22.36 23.68
C SER A 404 6.30 -23.34 24.62
N PHE A 405 7.16 -24.22 24.10
CA PHE A 405 7.82 -25.25 24.91
C PHE A 405 8.92 -24.69 25.83
N SER A 406 9.61 -23.61 25.45
CA SER A 406 10.65 -23.02 26.30
C SER A 406 10.06 -22.20 27.46
N ALA A 407 8.93 -21.53 27.23
CA ALA A 407 8.20 -20.76 28.25
C ALA A 407 7.56 -21.67 29.31
N MET A 408 7.07 -22.85 28.91
CA MET A 408 6.44 -23.78 29.84
C MET A 408 7.46 -24.51 30.73
N LEU A 409 8.66 -24.83 30.21
CA LEU A 409 9.74 -25.44 31.00
C LEU A 409 10.31 -24.46 32.05
N THR A 410 10.42 -23.19 31.70
CA THR A 410 10.94 -22.14 32.59
C THR A 410 9.95 -21.82 33.71
N LEU A 411 8.64 -21.74 33.41
CA LEU A 411 7.61 -21.58 34.45
C LEU A 411 7.55 -22.79 35.40
N GLY A 412 7.70 -24.01 34.88
CA GLY A 412 7.67 -25.25 35.66
C GLY A 412 8.83 -25.35 36.66
N LEU A 413 10.03 -24.89 36.27
CA LEU A 413 11.21 -24.87 37.15
C LEU A 413 11.07 -23.82 38.26
N VAL A 414 10.49 -22.66 37.96
CA VAL A 414 10.22 -21.60 38.97
C VAL A 414 9.20 -22.08 40.01
N PHE A 415 8.14 -22.76 39.58
CA PHE A 415 7.11 -23.28 40.49
C PHE A 415 7.65 -24.36 41.42
N LYS A 416 8.52 -25.25 40.90
CA LYS A 416 9.17 -26.30 41.70
C LYS A 416 10.14 -25.72 42.74
N PHE A 417 10.80 -24.61 42.40
CA PHE A 417 11.75 -23.95 43.31
C PHE A 417 11.03 -23.22 44.44
N ILE A 418 9.90 -22.56 44.17
CA ILE A 418 9.06 -21.87 45.18
C ILE A 418 8.48 -22.87 46.19
N MET A 419 8.09 -24.06 45.75
CA MET A 419 7.56 -25.12 46.62
C MET A 419 8.64 -25.83 47.48
N SER A 420 9.94 -25.59 47.21
CA SER A 420 11.05 -26.26 47.91
C SER A 420 11.64 -25.44 49.07
N ILE A 421 11.05 -24.29 49.40
CA ILE A 421 11.49 -23.44 50.50
C ILE A 421 10.68 -23.82 51.76
N PRO A 422 11.28 -24.48 52.78
CA PRO A 422 10.58 -24.70 54.04
C PRO A 422 10.48 -23.37 54.80
N LEU A 423 9.29 -23.07 55.34
CA LEU A 423 9.01 -21.89 56.15
C LEU A 423 9.92 -21.79 57.39
#